data_AF-A0A9X1Q8E5-F1
#
_entry.id   AF-A0A9X1Q8E5-F1
#
_cell.length_a   1.000
_cell.length_b   1.000
_cell.length_c   1.000
_cell.angle_alpha   90.00
_cell.angle_beta   90.00
_cell.angle_gamma   90.00
#
_symmetry.space_group_name_H-M   'P 1'
#
loop_
_entity.id
_entity.type
_entity.pdbx_description
1 polymer ?
#
loop_
_entity_poly.entity_id
_entity_poly.type
_entity_poly.pdbx_seq_one_letter_code
_entity_poly.pdbx_strand_id
1 'polypeptide(L)'
;PNAEPAALPRRPESGITSTGGRHAVMNHRGDSVTLTGQGYVLVRWQISPQYRAGSLVMPAWTGLKGELFHVASGGGRRMDDRVSETDPSATGMGNETTGYAVPPPGTQQMWQNEYFYLDGSVTLTQNERGADYGLSVFPSDWAEVDEDINQGPPDGAIRYGLVRDTGKDDTPVPQYLTRATPADAATVPQKSRV
;
A
#
# COMPACT_ATOMS: atom_id res chain seq x y z
N PRO A 1 -12.16 9.12 -15.10
CA PRO A 1 -12.38 8.43 -13.80
C PRO A 1 -12.96 7.02 -13.98
N ASN A 2 -13.75 6.79 -15.03
CA ASN A 2 -14.47 5.52 -15.26
C ASN A 2 -13.77 4.58 -16.24
N ALA A 3 -12.47 4.75 -16.45
CA ALA A 3 -11.72 3.81 -17.29
C ALA A 3 -11.42 2.57 -16.45
N GLU A 4 -11.77 1.41 -16.96
CA GLU A 4 -11.42 0.11 -16.38
C GLU A 4 -9.88 -0.06 -16.35
N PRO A 5 -9.36 -0.82 -15.39
CA PRO A 5 -7.93 -1.10 -15.32
C PRO A 5 -7.53 -2.05 -16.45
N ALA A 6 -6.23 -2.11 -16.75
CA ALA A 6 -5.72 -3.22 -17.54
C ALA A 6 -5.94 -4.55 -16.80
N ALA A 7 -5.99 -5.67 -17.52
CA ALA A 7 -6.09 -6.98 -16.90
C ALA A 7 -4.87 -7.25 -16.00
N LEU A 8 -5.10 -7.76 -14.80
CA LEU A 8 -4.03 -8.18 -13.89
C LEU A 8 -3.40 -9.49 -14.40
N PRO A 9 -2.11 -9.52 -14.75
CA PRO A 9 -1.42 -10.75 -15.10
C PRO A 9 -1.49 -11.77 -13.96
N ARG A 10 -1.60 -13.06 -14.30
CA ARG A 10 -1.52 -14.13 -13.31
C ARG A 10 -0.06 -14.49 -13.04
N ARG A 11 0.28 -14.58 -11.76
CA ARG A 11 1.56 -15.06 -11.24
C ARG A 11 1.36 -16.32 -10.40
N PRO A 12 2.37 -17.19 -10.25
CA PRO A 12 2.29 -18.36 -9.38
C PRO A 12 1.98 -17.98 -7.93
N GLU A 13 1.09 -18.71 -7.27
CA GLU A 13 0.79 -18.48 -5.85
C GLU A 13 0.75 -19.82 -5.12
N SER A 14 1.59 -19.96 -4.09
CA SER A 14 1.60 -21.13 -3.20
C SER A 14 1.22 -20.76 -1.76
N GLY A 15 1.04 -19.47 -1.50
CA GLY A 15 0.57 -18.91 -0.24
C GLY A 15 1.61 -18.03 0.44
N ILE A 16 1.12 -17.06 1.20
CA ILE A 16 1.93 -16.17 2.04
C ILE A 16 1.63 -16.46 3.51
N THR A 17 2.70 -16.59 4.30
CA THR A 17 2.64 -16.57 5.76
C THR A 17 3.11 -15.21 6.28
N SER A 18 2.54 -14.78 7.39
CA SER A 18 2.89 -13.52 8.06
C SER A 18 3.12 -13.77 9.55
N THR A 19 4.16 -13.13 10.11
CA THR A 19 4.40 -13.14 11.57
C THR A 19 3.28 -12.46 12.37
N GLY A 20 2.50 -11.59 11.73
CA GLY A 20 1.32 -10.97 12.32
C GLY A 20 0.03 -11.79 12.15
N GLY A 21 0.12 -13.04 11.71
CA GLY A 21 -1.03 -13.91 11.46
C GLY A 21 -1.74 -13.59 10.14
N ARG A 22 -2.97 -14.09 9.97
CA ARG A 22 -3.74 -13.90 8.72
C ARG A 22 -4.13 -12.45 8.47
N HIS A 23 -4.14 -11.62 9.50
CA HIS A 23 -4.44 -10.20 9.42
C HIS A 23 -3.70 -9.47 10.53
N ALA A 24 -2.70 -8.69 10.14
CA ALA A 24 -1.92 -7.86 11.04
C ALA A 24 -2.42 -6.42 10.98
N VAL A 25 -2.60 -5.81 12.14
CA VAL A 25 -2.88 -4.37 12.27
C VAL A 25 -1.68 -3.73 12.94
N MET A 26 -1.05 -2.81 12.21
CA MET A 26 0.12 -2.05 12.63
C MET A 26 -0.38 -0.63 12.87
N ASN A 27 -0.25 -0.12 14.11
CA ASN A 27 -0.74 1.20 14.48
C ASN A 27 0.38 2.13 14.93
N HIS A 28 1.52 1.58 15.35
CA HIS A 28 2.59 2.35 15.96
C HIS A 28 3.92 2.19 15.23
N ARG A 29 4.72 3.26 15.26
CA ARG A 29 6.09 3.22 14.74
C ARG A 29 6.86 2.03 15.30
N GLY A 30 7.46 1.26 14.41
CA GLY A 30 8.24 0.07 14.76
C GLY A 30 7.42 -1.23 14.76
N ASP A 31 6.09 -1.14 14.69
CA ASP A 31 5.28 -2.31 14.34
C ASP A 31 5.80 -2.85 13.00
N SER A 32 5.97 -4.17 12.93
CA SER A 32 6.53 -4.84 11.77
C SER A 32 5.92 -6.21 11.56
N VAL A 33 5.85 -6.62 10.30
CA VAL A 33 5.47 -7.97 9.89
C VAL A 33 6.46 -8.51 8.89
N THR A 34 6.88 -9.75 9.08
CA THR A 34 7.65 -10.48 8.09
C THR A 34 6.73 -11.39 7.30
N LEU A 35 6.76 -11.22 5.99
CA LEU A 35 6.00 -11.99 5.03
C LEU A 35 6.94 -13.00 4.38
N THR A 36 6.48 -14.23 4.19
CA THR A 36 7.27 -15.29 3.55
C THR A 36 6.38 -16.20 2.73
N GLY A 37 6.83 -16.56 1.53
CA GLY A 37 6.14 -17.45 0.61
C GLY A 37 6.08 -16.88 -0.80
N GLN A 38 5.07 -17.29 -1.55
CA GLN A 38 4.86 -16.85 -2.93
C GLN A 38 3.36 -16.55 -3.16
N GLY A 39 3.02 -15.31 -3.50
CA GLY A 39 1.64 -14.89 -3.71
C GLY A 39 1.40 -13.40 -3.41
N TYR A 40 0.12 -13.04 -3.27
CA TYR A 40 -0.32 -11.66 -3.14
C TYR A 40 -0.45 -11.23 -1.68
N VAL A 41 -0.23 -9.94 -1.46
CA VAL A 41 -0.33 -9.28 -0.16
C VAL A 41 -1.05 -7.96 -0.34
N LEU A 42 -2.07 -7.73 0.49
CA LEU A 42 -2.70 -6.43 0.61
C LEU A 42 -2.06 -5.65 1.76
N VAL A 43 -1.65 -4.42 1.48
CA VAL A 43 -1.40 -3.36 2.46
C VAL A 43 -2.48 -2.30 2.34
N ARG A 44 -3.34 -2.20 3.35
CA ARG A 44 -4.41 -1.20 3.42
C ARG A 44 -4.02 -0.05 4.34
N TRP A 45 -4.10 1.16 3.81
CA TRP A 45 -3.78 2.39 4.52
C TRP A 45 -4.95 2.88 5.40
N GLN A 46 -4.63 3.28 6.62
CA GLN A 46 -5.56 3.88 7.59
C GLN A 46 -4.99 5.23 8.06
N ILE A 47 -5.17 6.28 7.25
CA ILE A 47 -4.72 7.63 7.57
C ILE A 47 -5.70 8.28 8.56
N SER A 48 -5.19 8.87 9.64
CA SER A 48 -6.01 9.42 10.73
C SER A 48 -5.64 10.88 11.06
N PRO A 49 -5.90 11.83 10.14
CA PRO A 49 -5.50 13.22 10.31
C PRO A 49 -6.23 13.90 11.48
N GLN A 50 -7.39 13.37 11.90
CA GLN A 50 -8.17 13.85 13.06
C GLN A 50 -7.43 13.75 14.39
N TYR A 51 -6.44 12.87 14.50
CA TYR A 51 -5.59 12.77 15.70
C TYR A 51 -4.34 13.61 15.53
N ARG A 52 -3.67 13.49 14.38
CA ARG A 52 -2.51 14.30 14.03
C ARG A 52 -2.32 14.37 12.51
N ALA A 53 -2.54 15.54 11.95
CA ALA A 53 -2.19 15.87 10.57
C ALA A 53 -0.72 16.32 10.47
N GLY A 54 -0.16 16.32 9.25
CA GLY A 54 1.22 16.75 8.98
C GLY A 54 1.96 15.87 7.99
N SER A 55 3.28 16.04 7.91
CA SER A 55 4.11 15.20 7.05
C SER A 55 4.14 13.76 7.56
N LEU A 56 3.93 12.79 6.68
CA LEU A 56 4.05 11.37 7.01
C LEU A 56 5.42 10.83 6.58
N VAL A 57 5.92 9.87 7.34
CA VAL A 57 7.08 9.06 6.97
C VAL A 57 6.58 7.70 6.49
N MET A 58 6.93 7.32 5.26
CA MET A 58 6.45 6.10 4.60
C MET A 58 6.95 4.83 5.32
N PRO A 59 6.16 3.74 5.34
CA PRO A 59 6.65 2.45 5.77
C PRO A 59 7.75 1.97 4.82
N ALA A 60 8.59 1.06 5.30
CA ALA A 60 9.71 0.56 4.53
C ALA A 60 9.72 -0.98 4.48
N TRP A 61 10.17 -1.49 3.34
CA TRP A 61 10.39 -2.90 3.09
C TRP A 61 11.87 -3.21 3.23
N THR A 62 12.23 -4.09 4.16
CA THR A 62 13.62 -4.39 4.51
C THR A 62 13.90 -5.88 4.48
N GLY A 63 15.18 -6.24 4.35
CA GLY A 63 15.63 -7.63 4.38
C GLY A 63 15.12 -8.48 3.22
N LEU A 64 14.82 -7.88 2.06
CA LEU A 64 14.28 -8.62 0.91
C LEU A 64 15.20 -9.78 0.49
N LYS A 65 14.62 -10.97 0.49
CA LYS A 65 15.15 -12.18 -0.15
C LYS A 65 14.18 -12.60 -1.24
N GLY A 66 14.65 -12.76 -2.48
CA GLY A 66 13.78 -12.96 -3.64
C GLY A 66 13.30 -11.64 -4.24
N GLU A 67 12.00 -11.58 -4.54
CA GLU A 67 11.35 -10.53 -5.35
C GLU A 67 10.11 -9.96 -4.65
N LEU A 68 9.91 -8.66 -4.81
CA LEU A 68 8.71 -7.96 -4.35
C LEU A 68 8.29 -6.93 -5.40
N PHE A 69 7.08 -7.07 -5.91
CA PHE A 69 6.51 -6.22 -6.94
C PHE A 69 5.29 -5.46 -6.42
N HIS A 70 5.13 -4.19 -6.82
CA HIS A 70 3.90 -3.43 -6.61
C HIS A 70 2.99 -3.65 -7.82
N VAL A 71 2.05 -4.60 -7.69
CA VAL A 71 1.30 -5.13 -8.83
C VAL A 71 0.02 -4.35 -9.12
N ALA A 72 -0.64 -3.81 -8.10
CA ALA A 72 -1.89 -3.09 -8.27
C ALA A 72 -2.22 -2.13 -7.12
N SER A 73 -3.19 -1.25 -7.33
CA SER A 73 -3.85 -0.43 -6.31
C SER A 73 -5.36 -0.43 -6.50
N GLY A 74 -6.11 -0.35 -5.40
CA GLY A 74 -7.58 -0.38 -5.44
C GLY A 74 -8.25 0.18 -4.18
N GLY A 75 -9.36 -0.41 -3.77
CA GLY A 75 -10.19 0.03 -2.65
C GLY A 75 -11.19 1.11 -3.02
N GLY A 76 -11.57 1.19 -4.30
CA GLY A 76 -12.62 2.06 -4.82
C GLY A 76 -12.33 3.57 -4.84
N ARG A 77 -11.19 4.02 -4.29
CA ARG A 77 -10.76 5.43 -4.32
C ARG A 77 -9.26 5.62 -4.15
N ARG A 78 -8.75 6.70 -4.75
CA ARG A 78 -7.44 7.26 -4.40
C ARG A 78 -7.54 8.02 -3.09
N MET A 79 -6.40 8.17 -2.41
CA MET A 79 -6.37 8.86 -1.13
C MET A 79 -6.61 10.37 -1.24
N ASP A 80 -6.35 10.97 -2.41
CA ASP A 80 -6.62 12.37 -2.74
C ASP A 80 -7.99 12.60 -3.38
N ASP A 81 -8.79 11.55 -3.59
CA ASP A 81 -10.17 11.72 -4.07
C ASP A 81 -10.99 12.44 -3.00
N ARG A 82 -11.91 13.29 -3.47
CA ARG A 82 -12.89 13.96 -2.61
C ARG A 82 -13.82 12.90 -1.98
N VAL A 83 -13.99 12.95 -0.66
CA VAL A 83 -14.79 11.95 0.09
C VAL A 83 -16.05 12.52 0.74
N SER A 84 -16.30 13.82 0.62
CA SER A 84 -17.48 14.48 1.19
C SER A 84 -18.23 15.28 0.14
N GLU A 85 -19.56 15.14 0.08
CA GLU A 85 -20.41 15.95 -0.81
C GLU A 85 -20.55 17.40 -0.34
N THR A 86 -20.34 17.67 0.95
CA THR A 86 -20.56 18.98 1.57
C THR A 86 -19.28 19.73 1.88
N ASP A 87 -18.17 19.02 2.10
CA ASP A 87 -16.84 19.59 2.29
C ASP A 87 -15.98 19.36 1.03
N PRO A 88 -15.75 20.39 0.19
CA PRO A 88 -14.96 20.25 -1.02
C PRO A 88 -13.47 19.97 -0.77
N SER A 89 -12.99 20.21 0.44
CA SER A 89 -11.61 20.00 0.84
C SER A 89 -11.36 18.58 1.37
N ALA A 90 -12.41 17.85 1.75
CA ALA A 90 -12.25 16.55 2.38
C ALA A 90 -11.80 15.45 1.39
N THR A 91 -10.71 14.78 1.75
CA THR A 91 -10.10 13.65 1.04
C THR A 91 -9.81 12.49 2.00
N GLY A 92 -9.32 11.37 1.49
CA GLY A 92 -8.75 10.30 2.33
C GLY A 92 -7.52 10.72 3.14
N MET A 93 -6.91 11.86 2.83
CA MET A 93 -5.76 12.42 3.55
C MET A 93 -6.13 13.45 4.62
N GLY A 94 -7.39 13.91 4.68
CA GLY A 94 -7.83 14.97 5.61
C GLY A 94 -8.67 16.05 4.93
N ASN A 95 -8.80 17.20 5.58
CA ASN A 95 -9.57 18.37 5.10
C ASN A 95 -8.97 19.68 5.63
N GLU A 96 -9.50 20.83 5.19
CA GLU A 96 -8.99 22.16 5.61
C GLU A 96 -9.16 22.44 7.11
N THR A 97 -10.15 21.85 7.78
CA THR A 97 -10.42 22.09 9.20
C THR A 97 -9.46 21.31 10.10
N THR A 98 -9.23 20.04 9.78
CA THR A 98 -8.39 19.10 10.53
C THR A 98 -6.92 19.17 10.11
N GLY A 99 -6.65 19.63 8.89
CA GLY A 99 -5.37 19.49 8.22
C GLY A 99 -5.26 18.18 7.44
N TYR A 100 -4.16 18.02 6.72
CA TYR A 100 -3.89 16.88 5.86
C TYR A 100 -2.67 16.08 6.33
N ALA A 101 -2.71 14.77 6.15
CA ALA A 101 -1.51 13.97 6.02
C ALA A 101 -0.82 14.29 4.69
N VAL A 102 0.49 14.51 4.72
CA VAL A 102 1.27 14.96 3.55
C VAL A 102 2.38 13.94 3.27
N PRO A 103 2.31 13.17 2.16
CA PRO A 103 3.36 12.24 1.79
C PRO A 103 4.65 12.97 1.39
N PRO A 104 5.82 12.33 1.52
CA PRO A 104 7.06 12.89 1.01
C PRO A 104 6.94 13.23 -0.49
N PRO A 105 7.60 14.30 -0.97
CA PRO A 105 7.63 14.60 -2.41
C PRO A 105 8.08 13.39 -3.24
N GLY A 106 7.49 13.21 -4.42
CA GLY A 106 7.78 12.06 -5.29
C GLY A 106 7.14 10.75 -4.85
N THR A 107 6.31 10.75 -3.81
CA THR A 107 5.48 9.59 -3.45
C THR A 107 4.54 9.27 -4.61
N GLN A 108 4.48 7.99 -4.97
CA GLN A 108 3.54 7.52 -5.97
C GLN A 108 2.09 7.77 -5.54
N GLN A 109 1.17 7.90 -6.50
CA GLN A 109 -0.25 8.06 -6.20
C GLN A 109 -0.73 6.94 -5.28
N MET A 110 -1.19 7.32 -4.09
CA MET A 110 -1.66 6.38 -3.06
C MET A 110 -3.13 6.06 -3.25
N TRP A 111 -3.45 4.79 -3.06
CA TRP A 111 -4.80 4.28 -2.93
C TRP A 111 -5.03 3.74 -1.52
N GLN A 112 -6.29 3.49 -1.17
CA GLN A 112 -6.59 2.88 0.12
C GLN A 112 -6.01 1.47 0.23
N ASN A 113 -6.15 0.67 -0.82
CA ASN A 113 -5.59 -0.68 -0.93
C ASN A 113 -4.39 -0.67 -1.88
N GLU A 114 -3.25 -1.19 -1.43
CA GLU A 114 -2.05 -1.39 -2.24
C GLU A 114 -1.69 -2.88 -2.27
N TYR A 115 -1.54 -3.45 -3.46
CA TYR A 115 -1.32 -4.89 -3.65
C TYR A 115 0.09 -5.18 -4.13
N PHE A 116 0.72 -6.14 -3.47
CA PHE A 116 2.07 -6.58 -3.77
C PHE A 116 2.09 -8.06 -4.10
N TYR A 117 3.00 -8.46 -4.99
CA TYR A 117 3.34 -9.86 -5.20
C TYR A 117 4.72 -10.11 -4.60
N LEU A 118 4.81 -11.12 -3.72
CA LEU A 118 6.04 -11.57 -3.11
C LEU A 118 6.40 -12.95 -3.67
N ASP A 119 7.68 -13.15 -3.98
CA ASP A 119 8.29 -14.47 -4.09
C ASP A 119 9.56 -14.48 -3.25
N GLY A 120 9.47 -15.04 -2.04
CA GLY A 120 10.56 -15.07 -1.08
C GLY A 120 10.15 -14.54 0.30
N SER A 121 10.89 -13.58 0.84
CA SER A 121 10.68 -13.06 2.19
C SER A 121 11.07 -11.60 2.32
N VAL A 122 10.26 -10.81 3.04
CA VAL A 122 10.50 -9.39 3.29
C VAL A 122 9.84 -8.95 4.60
N THR A 123 10.41 -7.96 5.28
CA THR A 123 9.79 -7.32 6.45
C THR A 123 9.25 -5.94 6.08
N LEU A 124 7.97 -5.71 6.33
CA LEU A 124 7.35 -4.39 6.28
C LEU A 124 7.35 -3.78 7.67
N THR A 125 7.89 -2.58 7.82
CA THR A 125 7.89 -1.83 9.08
C THR A 125 7.14 -0.51 8.91
N GLN A 126 6.20 -0.24 9.83
CA GLN A 126 5.51 1.04 9.91
C GLN A 126 6.43 2.10 10.51
N ASN A 127 6.52 3.26 9.86
CA ASN A 127 7.37 4.37 10.29
C ASN A 127 6.57 5.60 10.74
N GLU A 128 5.35 5.40 11.26
CA GLU A 128 4.45 6.48 11.67
C GLU A 128 5.15 7.56 12.48
N ARG A 129 5.08 8.78 11.94
CA ARG A 129 5.75 9.96 12.46
C ARG A 129 5.19 11.17 11.73
N GLY A 130 4.94 12.23 12.49
CA GLY A 130 4.41 13.50 11.99
C GLY A 130 2.89 13.44 11.82
N ALA A 131 2.39 12.67 10.86
CA ALA A 131 0.96 12.33 10.76
C ALA A 131 0.67 10.92 11.27
N ASP A 132 -0.51 10.74 11.86
CA ASP A 132 -0.96 9.46 12.39
C ASP A 132 -1.51 8.60 11.26
N TYR A 133 -1.00 7.38 11.15
CA TYR A 133 -1.52 6.36 10.26
C TYR A 133 -1.27 4.96 10.79
N GLY A 134 -2.15 4.04 10.42
CA GLY A 134 -1.96 2.60 10.58
C GLY A 134 -1.92 1.89 9.23
N LEU A 135 -1.50 0.63 9.27
CA LEU A 135 -1.53 -0.30 8.16
C LEU A 135 -2.22 -1.59 8.59
N SER A 136 -3.14 -2.06 7.76
CA SER A 136 -3.64 -3.44 7.84
C SER A 136 -2.95 -4.26 6.75
N VAL A 137 -2.32 -5.37 7.12
CA VAL A 137 -1.51 -6.20 6.22
C VAL A 137 -1.98 -7.64 6.29
N PHE A 138 -2.33 -8.22 5.15
CA PHE A 138 -2.78 -9.61 5.08
C PHE A 138 -2.47 -10.27 3.74
N PRO A 139 -2.21 -11.59 3.74
CA PRO A 139 -2.20 -12.40 2.51
C PRO A 139 -3.50 -12.22 1.72
N SER A 140 -3.38 -12.24 0.40
CA SER A 140 -4.49 -12.19 -0.56
C SER A 140 -4.21 -13.18 -1.69
N ASP A 141 -5.08 -13.23 -2.68
CA ASP A 141 -4.90 -14.02 -3.90
C ASP A 141 -5.22 -13.21 -5.15
N TRP A 142 -4.87 -13.74 -6.33
CA TRP A 142 -5.10 -13.05 -7.59
C TRP A 142 -6.57 -12.64 -7.80
N ALA A 143 -7.53 -13.48 -7.38
CA ALA A 143 -8.95 -13.23 -7.62
C ALA A 143 -9.46 -12.08 -6.75
N GLU A 144 -9.06 -12.01 -5.49
CA GLU A 144 -9.39 -10.89 -4.60
C GLU A 144 -8.80 -9.56 -5.11
N VAL A 145 -7.57 -9.59 -5.65
CA VAL A 145 -6.97 -8.38 -6.24
C VAL A 145 -7.73 -7.98 -7.50
N ASP A 146 -8.00 -8.91 -8.41
CA ASP A 146 -8.71 -8.66 -9.67
C ASP A 146 -10.14 -8.14 -9.40
N GLU A 147 -10.83 -8.67 -8.40
CA GLU A 147 -12.14 -8.18 -7.98
C GLU A 147 -12.06 -6.74 -7.45
N ASP A 148 -11.17 -6.44 -6.50
CA ASP A 148 -11.09 -5.10 -5.88
C ASP A 148 -10.71 -4.00 -6.88
N ILE A 149 -9.81 -4.27 -7.82
CA ILE A 149 -9.44 -3.27 -8.84
C ILE A 149 -10.55 -3.07 -9.88
N ASN A 150 -11.39 -4.08 -10.12
CA ASN A 150 -12.52 -4.00 -11.02
C ASN A 150 -13.81 -3.55 -10.34
N GLN A 151 -13.80 -3.33 -9.01
CA GLN A 151 -14.92 -2.73 -8.30
C GLN A 151 -15.07 -1.26 -8.73
N GLY A 152 -16.01 -1.04 -9.65
CA GLY A 152 -16.13 0.21 -10.39
C GLY A 152 -17.05 1.24 -9.75
N PRO A 153 -17.11 2.46 -10.32
CA PRO A 153 -18.05 3.50 -9.90
C PRO A 153 -19.54 3.12 -9.85
N PRO A 154 -20.05 2.19 -10.69
CA PRO A 154 -21.43 1.71 -10.55
C PRO A 154 -21.76 1.09 -9.18
N ASP A 155 -20.75 0.59 -8.46
CA ASP A 155 -20.92 -0.13 -7.19
C ASP A 155 -20.70 0.77 -5.95
N GLY A 156 -20.85 2.09 -6.11
CA GLY A 156 -20.66 3.07 -5.04
C GLY A 156 -19.20 3.46 -4.79
N ALA A 157 -18.26 2.95 -5.59
CA ALA A 157 -16.88 3.41 -5.62
C ALA A 157 -16.76 4.75 -6.38
N ILE A 158 -15.63 5.45 -6.23
CA ILE A 158 -15.33 6.67 -7.00
C ILE A 158 -14.60 6.30 -8.29
N ARG A 159 -13.77 5.26 -8.25
CA ARG A 159 -12.92 4.84 -9.36
C ARG A 159 -12.69 3.33 -9.32
N TYR A 160 -12.50 2.76 -10.50
CA TYR A 160 -11.75 1.51 -10.65
C TYR A 160 -10.31 1.68 -10.15
N GLY A 161 -9.68 0.58 -9.76
CA GLY A 161 -8.27 0.52 -9.39
C GLY A 161 -7.30 0.74 -10.56
N LEU A 162 -6.05 0.32 -10.35
CA LEU A 162 -4.96 0.43 -11.31
C LEU A 162 -4.08 -0.82 -11.25
N VAL A 163 -3.78 -1.40 -12.41
CA VAL A 163 -2.72 -2.41 -12.55
C VAL A 163 -1.39 -1.73 -12.89
N ARG A 164 -0.32 -2.13 -12.20
CA ARG A 164 1.08 -1.79 -12.49
C ARG A 164 1.88 -3.00 -12.97
N ASP A 165 1.34 -4.20 -12.78
CA ASP A 165 2.00 -5.43 -13.13
C ASP A 165 2.09 -5.61 -14.65
N THR A 166 3.31 -5.85 -15.15
CA THR A 166 3.60 -6.17 -16.55
C THR A 166 3.56 -7.68 -16.81
N GLY A 167 3.46 -8.50 -15.76
CA GLY A 167 3.55 -9.95 -15.79
C GLY A 167 4.99 -10.48 -15.92
N LYS A 168 5.99 -9.60 -15.79
CA LYS A 168 7.42 -9.92 -15.93
C LYS A 168 8.24 -9.24 -14.83
N ASP A 169 9.55 -9.41 -14.88
CA ASP A 169 10.49 -8.87 -13.89
C ASP A 169 10.74 -7.36 -14.07
N ASP A 170 10.19 -6.76 -15.13
CA ASP A 170 10.15 -5.31 -15.32
C ASP A 170 8.96 -4.65 -14.59
N THR A 171 8.15 -5.43 -13.85
CA THR A 171 7.14 -4.89 -12.95
C THR A 171 7.78 -3.96 -11.91
N PRO A 172 7.18 -2.78 -11.64
CA PRO A 172 7.70 -1.87 -10.63
C PRO A 172 7.82 -2.50 -9.25
N VAL A 173 8.90 -2.20 -8.55
CA VAL A 173 9.06 -2.50 -7.12
C VAL A 173 8.49 -1.36 -6.27
N PRO A 174 8.03 -1.62 -5.03
CA PRO A 174 7.60 -0.53 -4.13
C PRO A 174 8.72 0.46 -3.87
N GLN A 175 8.36 1.72 -3.59
CA GLN A 175 9.27 2.69 -2.98
C GLN A 175 9.70 2.22 -1.58
N TYR A 176 10.86 2.68 -1.10
CA TYR A 176 11.39 2.34 0.23
C TYR A 176 11.68 0.84 0.43
N LEU A 177 12.20 0.18 -0.61
CA LEU A 177 12.57 -1.24 -0.58
C LEU A 177 14.09 -1.42 -0.65
N THR A 178 14.60 -2.30 0.21
CA THR A 178 16.00 -2.70 0.25
C THR A 178 16.21 -4.16 0.64
N ARG A 179 17.31 -4.76 0.17
CA ARG A 179 17.78 -6.08 0.63
C ARG A 179 18.43 -6.03 2.02
N ALA A 180 18.86 -4.85 2.47
CA ALA A 180 19.49 -4.68 3.78
C ALA A 180 18.45 -4.65 4.91
N THR A 181 18.90 -4.91 6.15
CA THR A 181 18.09 -4.74 7.37
C THR A 181 18.75 -3.66 8.22
N PRO A 182 18.51 -2.36 7.93
CA PRO A 182 19.07 -1.27 8.72
C PRO A 182 18.49 -1.26 10.13
N ALA A 183 19.23 -0.68 11.08
CA ALA A 183 18.77 -0.52 12.46
C ALA A 183 17.53 0.39 12.58
N ASP A 184 17.39 1.38 11.68
CA ASP A 184 16.20 2.23 11.57
C ASP A 184 15.62 2.12 10.16
N ALA A 185 14.46 1.48 10.05
CA ALA A 185 13.75 1.29 8.79
C ALA A 185 13.32 2.63 8.14
N ALA A 186 13.17 3.71 8.92
CA ALA A 186 12.84 5.03 8.38
C ALA A 186 13.99 5.67 7.57
N THR A 187 15.19 5.07 7.60
CA THR A 187 16.35 5.54 6.84
C THR A 187 16.44 4.95 5.43
N VAL A 188 15.56 4.01 5.07
CA VAL A 188 15.54 3.41 3.74
C VAL A 188 15.24 4.50 2.70
N PRO A 189 16.04 4.64 1.62
CA PRO A 189 15.79 5.64 0.60
C PRO A 189 14.49 5.37 -0.16
N GLN A 190 13.78 6.44 -0.54
CA GLN A 190 12.54 6.35 -1.35
C GLN A 190 12.76 5.60 -2.66
N LYS A 191 13.89 5.85 -3.34
CA LYS A 191 14.28 5.11 -4.55
C LYS A 191 14.86 3.77 -4.15
N SER A 192 14.10 2.72 -4.38
CA SER A 192 14.49 1.35 -4.11
C SER A 192 15.69 0.91 -4.94
N ARG A 193 16.50 0.03 -4.36
CA ARG A 193 17.71 -0.52 -4.99
C ARG A 193 17.76 -2.03 -4.71
N VAL A 194 17.11 -2.82 -5.56
CA VAL A 194 16.98 -4.28 -5.39
C VAL A 194 17.20 -5.06 -6.68
#